data_AF-F0BK51-F1
#
_entry.id   AF-F0BK51-F1
#
_cell.length_a   1.000
_cell.length_b   1.000
_cell.length_c   1.000
_cell.angle_alpha   90.00
_cell.angle_beta   90.00
_cell.angle_gamma   90.00
#
_symmetry.space_group_name_H-M   'P 1'
#
loop_
_entity.id
_entity.type
_entity.pdbx_description
1 polymer ?
#
loop_
_entity_poly.entity_id
_entity_poly.type
_entity_poly.pdbx_seq_one_letter_code
_entity_poly.pdbx_strand_id
1 'polypeptide(L)'
;MSEPVQLRQHGNAALAMPLDALLAARTVWRAGQGTATANGGESTGHAALDALLPDGGWPRRALTELLLPAHGIGEIALLLPTLARMTGASSRVMLVAPPFIPYAPAWQAGG
;
A
#
# COMPACT_ATOMS: atom_id res chain seq x y z
N MET A 1 -2.99 -36.84 47.25
CA MET A 1 -3.14 -35.47 47.75
C MET A 1 -2.24 -34.60 46.89
N SER A 2 -2.87 -33.79 46.05
CA SER A 2 -2.31 -33.21 44.83
C SER A 2 -1.24 -32.15 45.08
N GLU A 3 -0.19 -32.20 44.28
CA GLU A 3 0.86 -31.19 44.14
C GLU A 3 0.25 -29.88 43.59
N PRO A 4 0.53 -28.70 44.18
CA PRO A 4 0.27 -27.45 43.50
C PRO A 4 1.35 -27.23 42.44
N VAL A 5 0.95 -27.36 41.17
CA VAL A 5 1.72 -26.91 40.01
C VAL A 5 2.00 -25.41 40.17
N GLN A 6 3.23 -25.08 40.56
CA GLN A 6 3.75 -23.72 40.47
C GLN A 6 3.87 -23.37 38.99
N LEU A 7 2.85 -22.69 38.47
CA LEU A 7 2.90 -22.01 37.18
C LEU A 7 4.09 -21.05 37.22
N ARG A 8 5.18 -21.44 36.56
CA ARG A 8 6.26 -20.53 36.21
C ARG A 8 5.63 -19.42 35.38
N GLN A 9 5.37 -18.30 36.03
CA GLN A 9 5.19 -17.03 35.37
C GLN A 9 6.49 -16.80 34.60
N HIS A 10 6.53 -17.22 33.34
CA HIS A 10 7.45 -16.64 32.38
C HIS A 10 6.93 -15.22 32.14
N GLY A 11 7.11 -14.38 33.16
CA GLY A 11 7.02 -12.94 33.03
C GLY A 11 8.13 -12.54 32.09
N ASN A 12 7.88 -12.66 30.79
CA ASN A 12 8.56 -11.83 29.82
C ASN A 12 8.01 -10.42 30.02
N ALA A 13 8.48 -9.77 31.09
CA ALA A 13 8.60 -8.33 31.13
C ALA A 13 9.65 -7.96 30.08
N ALA A 14 9.34 -8.15 28.80
CA ALA A 14 9.84 -7.24 27.80
C ALA A 14 9.39 -5.88 28.32
N LEU A 15 10.35 -5.10 28.86
CA LEU A 15 10.14 -3.79 29.46
C LEU A 15 9.04 -3.09 28.66
N ALA A 16 7.88 -2.85 29.27
CA ALA A 16 6.76 -2.20 28.61
C ALA A 16 7.21 -0.78 28.26
N MET A 17 7.82 -0.62 27.08
CA MET A 17 8.32 0.66 26.63
C MET A 17 7.11 1.58 26.45
N PRO A 18 7.14 2.79 27.01
CA PRO A 18 6.06 3.74 26.81
C PRO A 18 5.93 4.02 25.31
N LEU A 19 4.68 4.07 24.82
CA LEU A 19 4.38 4.26 23.40
C LEU A 19 5.12 5.47 22.82
N ASP A 20 5.20 6.57 23.56
CA ASP A 20 5.91 7.78 23.13
C ASP A 20 7.40 7.55 22.87
N ALA A 21 8.05 6.68 23.66
CA ALA A 21 9.44 6.32 23.42
C ALA A 21 9.59 5.50 22.12
N LEU A 22 8.64 4.60 21.84
CA LEU A 22 8.62 3.84 20.58
C LEU A 22 8.36 4.74 19.36
N LEU A 23 7.48 5.73 19.51
CA LEU A 23 7.19 6.72 18.48
C LEU A 23 8.39 7.65 18.24
N ALA A 24 9.04 8.11 19.32
CA ALA A 24 10.23 8.96 19.24
C ALA A 24 11.42 8.22 18.62
N ALA A 25 11.60 6.95 18.97
CA ALA A 25 12.62 6.07 18.40
C ALA A 25 12.30 5.63 16.95
N ARG A 26 11.12 5.97 16.42
CA ARG A 26 10.59 5.53 15.12
C ARG A 26 10.57 4.01 14.94
N THR A 27 10.46 3.27 16.03
CA THR A 27 10.26 1.81 15.99
C THR A 27 8.79 1.47 15.73
N VAL A 28 7.89 2.42 15.94
CA VAL A 28 6.46 2.33 15.61
C VAL A 28 6.05 3.57 14.81
N TRP A 29 5.22 3.38 13.80
CA TRP A 29 4.64 4.45 13.00
C TRP A 29 3.14 4.58 13.28
N ARG A 30 2.64 5.81 13.40
CA ARG A 30 1.21 6.11 13.52
C ARG A 30 0.63 6.40 12.14
N ALA A 31 -0.22 5.49 11.66
CA ALA A 31 -1.02 5.72 10.46
C ALA A 31 -1.87 7.01 10.60
N GLY A 32 -1.82 7.88 9.59
CA GLY A 32 -2.62 9.12 9.55
C GLY A 32 -2.07 10.31 10.35
N GLN A 33 -0.94 10.18 11.05
CA GLN A 33 -0.33 11.27 11.83
C GLN A 33 1.02 11.76 11.25
N GLY A 34 1.37 11.30 10.05
CA GLY A 34 2.47 11.87 9.27
C GLY A 34 2.05 13.21 8.69
N THR A 35 2.97 14.17 8.60
CA THR A 35 2.76 15.41 7.84
C THR A 35 2.52 15.04 6.38
N ALA A 36 1.27 15.10 5.94
CA ALA A 36 0.93 15.03 4.52
C ALA A 36 1.57 16.26 3.86
N THR A 37 2.75 16.09 3.26
CA THR A 37 3.24 17.07 2.30
C THR A 37 2.34 16.94 1.09
N ALA A 38 1.48 17.94 0.86
CA ALA A 38 0.63 18.05 -0.32
C ALA A 38 1.51 18.22 -1.57
N ASN A 39 2.16 17.14 -1.96
CA ASN A 39 2.80 16.99 -3.25
C ASN A 39 1.74 16.35 -4.11
N GLY A 40 1.04 17.16 -4.91
CA GLY A 40 -0.09 16.72 -5.74
C GLY A 40 0.09 15.33 -6.37
N GLY A 41 -1.03 14.64 -6.53
CA GLY A 41 -1.10 13.25 -6.96
C GLY A 41 -0.67 13.06 -8.41
N GLU A 42 -0.22 11.86 -8.70
CA GLU A 42 0.01 11.41 -10.07
C GLU A 42 -1.35 11.09 -10.72
N SER A 43 -1.71 11.77 -11.81
CA SER A 43 -2.99 11.52 -12.47
C SER A 43 -3.20 10.03 -12.74
N THR A 44 -4.40 9.55 -12.41
CA THR A 44 -4.85 8.18 -12.70
C THR A 44 -5.13 7.96 -14.18
N GLY A 45 -5.30 9.04 -14.95
CA GLY A 45 -5.84 9.03 -16.31
C GLY A 45 -7.38 9.03 -16.37
N HIS A 46 -8.04 9.01 -15.21
CA HIS A 46 -9.49 9.07 -15.08
C HIS A 46 -9.89 10.34 -14.31
N ALA A 47 -10.32 11.38 -15.02
CA ALA A 47 -10.61 12.69 -14.40
C ALA A 47 -11.63 12.61 -13.25
N ALA A 48 -12.64 11.74 -13.36
CA ALA A 48 -13.63 11.54 -12.30
C ALA A 48 -13.02 10.92 -11.03
N LEU A 49 -12.03 10.03 -11.17
CA LEU A 49 -11.32 9.45 -10.03
C LEU A 49 -10.32 10.44 -9.45
N ASP A 50 -9.57 11.14 -10.30
CA ASP A 50 -8.64 12.19 -9.88
C ASP A 50 -9.34 13.22 -8.98
N ALA A 51 -10.58 13.63 -9.32
CA ALA A 51 -11.38 14.55 -8.52
C ALA A 51 -11.81 14.01 -7.14
N LEU A 52 -11.83 12.69 -6.95
CA LEU A 52 -12.23 12.03 -5.70
C LEU A 52 -11.04 11.72 -4.78
N LEU A 53 -9.82 11.66 -5.33
CA LEU A 53 -8.63 11.34 -4.56
C LEU A 53 -8.08 12.58 -3.84
N PRO A 54 -7.62 12.47 -2.58
CA PRO A 54 -7.21 13.62 -1.77
C PRO A 54 -6.16 14.54 -2.42
N ASP A 55 -5.23 13.95 -3.18
CA ASP A 55 -4.16 14.67 -3.84
C ASP A 55 -4.45 14.98 -5.32
N GLY A 56 -5.65 14.68 -5.84
CA GLY A 56 -5.96 14.87 -7.27
C GLY A 56 -5.46 13.75 -8.19
N GLY A 57 -5.15 12.58 -7.63
CA GLY A 57 -4.57 11.43 -8.33
C GLY A 57 -3.96 10.43 -7.35
N TRP A 58 -3.16 9.48 -7.86
CA TRP A 58 -2.43 8.53 -7.04
C TRP A 58 -1.45 9.26 -6.10
N PRO A 59 -1.47 8.95 -4.79
CA PRO A 59 -0.56 9.59 -3.85
C PRO A 59 0.89 9.23 -4.17
N ARG A 60 1.77 10.24 -4.12
CA ARG A 60 3.21 10.06 -4.39
C ARG A 60 3.91 9.56 -3.14
N ARG A 61 4.90 8.69 -3.32
CA ARG A 61 5.69 8.11 -2.21
C ARG A 61 4.82 7.41 -1.15
N ALA A 62 3.70 6.86 -1.59
CA ALA A 62 2.75 6.12 -0.79
C ALA A 62 2.48 4.76 -1.43
N LEU A 63 1.90 3.85 -0.65
CA LEU A 63 1.35 2.60 -1.13
C LEU A 63 -0.14 2.80 -1.43
N THR A 64 -0.59 2.36 -2.60
CA THR A 64 -2.00 2.31 -2.99
C THR A 64 -2.47 0.87 -2.98
N GLU A 65 -3.56 0.60 -2.27
CA GLU A 65 -4.23 -0.71 -2.26
C GLU A 65 -5.59 -0.58 -2.96
N LEU A 66 -5.85 -1.44 -3.94
CA LEU A 66 -7.13 -1.51 -4.65
C LEU A 66 -7.94 -2.69 -4.10
N LEU A 67 -9.02 -2.41 -3.38
CA LEU A 67 -9.92 -3.43 -2.85
C LEU A 67 -10.99 -3.73 -3.88
N LEU A 68 -10.99 -4.97 -4.37
CA LEU A 68 -11.83 -5.40 -5.49
C LEU A 68 -12.71 -6.57 -5.03
N PRO A 69 -13.98 -6.63 -5.47
CA PRO A 69 -14.93 -7.63 -4.98
C PRO A 69 -14.63 -9.05 -5.46
N ALA A 70 -13.92 -9.20 -6.59
CA ALA A 70 -13.52 -10.46 -7.18
C ALA A 70 -12.35 -10.27 -8.16
N HIS A 71 -11.70 -11.38 -8.51
CA HIS A 71 -10.67 -11.41 -9.55
C HIS A 71 -11.28 -11.45 -10.96
N GLY A 72 -10.54 -10.98 -11.97
CA GLY A 72 -10.89 -11.06 -13.39
C GLY A 72 -11.89 -10.01 -13.87
N ILE A 73 -12.12 -8.95 -13.10
CA ILE A 73 -13.05 -7.86 -13.42
C ILE A 73 -12.40 -6.72 -14.24
N GLY A 74 -11.13 -6.87 -14.60
CA GLY A 74 -10.36 -5.82 -15.28
C GLY A 74 -9.61 -4.92 -14.30
N GLU A 75 -9.12 -5.50 -13.20
CA GLU A 75 -8.42 -4.84 -12.09
C GLU A 75 -7.28 -3.94 -12.57
N ILE A 76 -6.54 -4.41 -13.58
CA ILE A 76 -5.41 -3.70 -14.17
C ILE A 76 -5.86 -2.56 -15.09
N ALA A 77 -7.08 -2.60 -15.64
CA ALA A 77 -7.55 -1.57 -16.58
C ALA A 77 -7.56 -0.17 -15.96
N LEU A 78 -7.85 -0.07 -14.66
CA LEU A 78 -7.78 1.18 -13.91
C LEU A 78 -6.35 1.76 -13.84
N LEU A 79 -5.34 0.89 -13.87
CA LEU A 79 -3.94 1.26 -13.77
C LEU A 79 -3.30 1.54 -15.14
N LEU A 80 -3.86 1.00 -16.23
CA LEU A 80 -3.27 1.09 -17.57
C LEU A 80 -2.88 2.53 -17.98
N PRO A 81 -3.73 3.57 -17.82
CA PRO A 81 -3.33 4.92 -18.23
C PRO A 81 -2.12 5.46 -17.45
N THR A 82 -2.03 5.11 -16.17
CA THR A 82 -0.89 5.49 -15.32
C THR A 82 0.36 4.75 -15.74
N LEU A 83 0.25 3.44 -15.98
CA LEU A 83 1.36 2.59 -16.40
C LEU A 83 1.91 3.02 -17.76
N ALA A 84 1.05 3.24 -18.76
CA ALA A 84 1.41 3.74 -20.08
C ALA A 84 2.17 5.07 -20.00
N ARG A 85 1.68 6.00 -19.17
CA ARG A 85 2.35 7.29 -18.94
C ARG A 85 3.73 7.10 -18.29
N MET A 86 3.84 6.23 -17.30
CA MET A 86 5.11 5.97 -16.60
C MET A 86 6.14 5.30 -17.52
N THR A 87 5.75 4.26 -18.24
CA THR A 87 6.63 3.53 -19.16
C THR A 87 7.02 4.40 -20.36
N GLY A 88 6.09 5.20 -20.88
CA GLY A 88 6.37 6.21 -21.91
C GLY A 88 7.36 7.29 -21.45
N ALA A 89 7.33 7.65 -20.16
CA ALA A 89 8.33 8.51 -19.52
C ALA A 89 9.63 7.77 -19.11
N SER A 90 9.87 6.56 -19.66
CA SER A 90 11.04 5.71 -19.35
C SER A 90 11.18 5.28 -17.89
N SER A 91 10.10 5.36 -17.10
CA SER A 91 10.09 4.82 -15.73
C SER A 91 9.97 3.31 -15.77
N ARG A 92 10.73 2.62 -14.91
CA ARG A 92 10.67 1.16 -14.79
C ARG A 92 9.46 0.75 -13.95
N VAL A 93 8.64 -0.13 -14.51
CA VAL A 93 7.51 -0.78 -13.82
C VAL A 93 7.83 -2.27 -13.68
N MET A 94 7.52 -2.85 -12.52
CA MET A 94 7.65 -4.28 -12.28
C MET A 94 6.35 -4.83 -11.70
N LEU A 95 5.91 -5.96 -12.22
CA LEU A 95 4.82 -6.74 -11.64
C LEU A 95 5.44 -7.89 -10.83
N VAL A 96 5.21 -7.88 -9.52
CA VAL A 96 5.82 -8.83 -8.59
C VAL A 96 4.81 -9.91 -8.25
N ALA A 97 5.18 -11.18 -8.48
CA ALA A 97 4.37 -12.35 -8.17
C ALA A 97 2.86 -12.18 -8.52
N PRO A 98 2.52 -11.81 -9.77
CA PRO A 98 1.13 -11.65 -10.12
C PRO A 98 0.37 -12.97 -9.95
N PRO A 99 -0.88 -12.94 -9.46
CA PRO A 99 -1.66 -14.16 -9.22
C PRO A 99 -2.02 -14.90 -10.52
N PHE A 100 -1.95 -14.21 -11.67
CA PHE A 100 -2.21 -14.74 -12.99
C PHE A 100 -1.15 -14.28 -13.99
N ILE A 101 -1.02 -15.01 -15.10
CA ILE A 101 -0.08 -14.65 -16.18
C ILE A 101 -0.60 -13.39 -16.90
N PRO A 102 0.18 -12.30 -16.97
CA PRO A 102 -0.22 -11.11 -17.70
C PRO A 102 -0.36 -11.40 -19.21
N TYR A 103 -1.49 -11.00 -19.79
CA TYR A 103 -1.75 -11.18 -21.21
C TYR A 103 -1.25 -9.99 -22.03
N ALA A 104 -0.02 -10.07 -22.56
CA ALA A 104 0.67 -8.97 -23.21
C ALA A 104 -0.15 -8.15 -24.24
N PRO A 105 -0.99 -8.74 -25.12
CA PRO A 105 -1.80 -7.96 -26.06
C PRO A 105 -2.79 -6.99 -25.40
N ALA A 106 -3.37 -7.34 -24.24
CA ALA A 106 -4.25 -6.42 -23.52
C ALA A 106 -3.48 -5.22 -22.94
N TRP A 107 -2.22 -5.43 -22.56
CA TRP A 107 -1.36 -4.35 -22.07
C TRP A 107 -0.94 -3.43 -23.21
N GLN A 108 -0.58 -3.98 -24.37
CA GLN A 108 -0.27 -3.18 -25.55
C GLN A 108 -1.47 -2.36 -26.04
N ALA A 109 -2.69 -2.91 -25.95
CA ALA A 109 -3.91 -2.16 -26.27
C ALA A 109 -4.21 -1.03 -25.26
N GLY A 110 -3.66 -1.14 -24.04
CA GLY A 110 -3.79 -0.17 -22.96
C GLY A 110 -2.85 1.04 -23.06
N GLY A 111 -1.86 1.00 -23.96
CA GLY A 111 -0.85 2.06 -24.14
C GLY A 111 0.52 1.70 -23.59
#